data_AF-A0A1Q4F2E0-F1
#
_entry.id   AF-A0A1Q4F2E0-F1
#
_cell.length_a   1.000
_cell.length_b   1.000
_cell.length_c   1.000
_cell.angle_alpha   90.00
_cell.angle_beta   90.00
_cell.angle_gamma   90.00
#
_symmetry.space_group_name_H-M   'P 1'
#
loop_
_entity.id
_entity.type
_entity.pdbx_description
1 polymer ?
#
loop_
_entity_poly.entity_id
_entity_poly.type
_entity_poly.pdbx_seq_one_letter_code
_entity_poly.pdbx_strand_id
1 'polypeptide(L)'
;MKTKHHKDPFNTQCWLCECITDPYQVIAHFFAEAHVHHFRRLIKKLVCHASGVGVYKEYPPGDVLIYSKIIRSLIKAADALRHTKHSAVTIKKEDLFHKKYYCSHYVSADVWKELPRCLSEKEYSDPYRAFQQFFSYRSLNSWMQCWEQVVENALNSDTTAITAPLTVCIHLIKLVEAAHLVDVREVTHVGECVKNSKSLSL
;
A
#
# COMPACT_ATOMS: atom_id res chain seq x y z
N MET A 1 27.11 -24.85 -5.41
CA MET A 1 26.94 -23.69 -4.51
C MET A 1 25.59 -23.81 -3.82
N LYS A 2 25.53 -23.95 -2.50
CA LYS A 2 24.27 -23.89 -1.75
C LYS A 2 23.89 -22.41 -1.63
N THR A 3 22.93 -21.96 -2.42
CA THR A 3 22.33 -20.63 -2.26
C THR A 3 21.73 -20.58 -0.86
N LYS A 4 22.27 -19.72 0.01
CA LYS A 4 21.59 -19.34 1.25
C LYS A 4 20.26 -18.73 0.79
N HIS A 5 19.15 -19.44 0.99
CA HIS A 5 17.83 -18.84 0.84
C HIS A 5 17.76 -17.70 1.85
N HIS A 6 18.00 -16.47 1.40
CA HIS A 6 17.68 -15.30 2.18
C HIS A 6 16.17 -15.36 2.43
N LYS A 7 15.80 -15.28 3.71
CA LYS A 7 14.40 -15.24 4.13
C LYS A 7 13.76 -14.03 3.44
N ASP A 8 12.70 -14.26 2.68
CA ASP A 8 11.90 -13.20 2.04
C ASP A 8 10.64 -12.96 2.90
N PRO A 9 10.74 -12.16 3.98
CA PRO A 9 9.64 -11.98 4.92
C PRO A 9 8.40 -11.38 4.27
N PHE A 10 8.58 -10.60 3.20
CA PHE A 10 7.54 -9.82 2.54
C PHE A 10 7.02 -10.45 1.24
N ASN A 11 7.54 -11.60 0.81
CA ASN A 11 7.21 -12.25 -0.47
C ASN A 11 7.44 -11.34 -1.69
N THR A 12 8.57 -10.64 -1.71
CA THR A 12 8.98 -9.76 -2.81
C THR A 12 9.52 -10.53 -4.01
N GLN A 13 10.10 -11.72 -3.80
CA GLN A 13 10.71 -12.50 -4.87
C GLN A 13 9.69 -12.90 -5.95
N CYS A 14 8.41 -13.04 -5.61
CA CYS A 14 7.37 -13.53 -6.52
C CYS A 14 6.78 -12.47 -7.48
N TRP A 15 7.23 -11.22 -7.38
CA TRP A 15 6.85 -10.12 -8.27
C TRP A 15 8.01 -9.18 -8.63
N LEU A 16 9.04 -9.06 -7.78
CA LEU A 16 10.23 -8.23 -8.04
C LEU A 16 11.44 -9.05 -8.50
N CYS A 17 11.41 -10.39 -8.37
CA CYS A 17 12.57 -11.28 -8.56
C CYS A 17 13.75 -11.00 -7.60
N GLU A 18 13.54 -10.18 -6.55
CA GLU A 18 14.52 -9.83 -5.53
C GLU A 18 13.94 -10.07 -4.13
N CYS A 19 14.82 -10.37 -3.16
CA CYS A 19 14.43 -10.54 -1.76
C CYS A 19 14.71 -9.25 -0.97
N ILE A 20 13.67 -8.50 -0.66
CA ILE A 20 13.76 -7.31 0.20
C ILE A 20 13.52 -7.70 1.65
N THR A 21 14.41 -7.24 2.53
CA THR A 21 14.29 -7.42 4.00
C THR A 21 13.93 -6.15 4.76
N ASP A 22 14.04 -4.98 4.12
CA ASP A 22 13.64 -3.70 4.71
C ASP A 22 12.19 -3.34 4.31
N PRO A 23 11.25 -3.22 5.26
CA PRO A 23 9.86 -2.86 4.95
C PRO A 23 9.71 -1.48 4.28
N TYR A 24 10.64 -0.53 4.52
CA TYR A 24 10.63 0.76 3.83
C TYR A 24 10.92 0.60 2.34
N GLN A 25 11.86 -0.28 1.97
CA GLN A 25 12.12 -0.62 0.58
C GLN A 25 10.95 -1.35 -0.07
N VAL A 26 10.21 -2.19 0.66
CA VAL A 26 8.98 -2.79 0.11
C VAL A 26 7.96 -1.71 -0.27
N ILE A 27 7.77 -0.70 0.58
CA ILE A 27 6.91 0.45 0.29
C ILE A 27 7.45 1.24 -0.92
N ALA A 28 8.77 1.43 -1.00
CA ALA A 28 9.43 2.12 -2.10
C ALA A 28 9.14 1.45 -3.45
N HIS A 29 9.37 0.13 -3.53
CA HIS A 29 9.10 -0.65 -4.72
C HIS A 29 7.60 -0.72 -5.03
N PHE A 30 6.73 -0.79 -4.01
CA PHE A 30 5.28 -0.73 -4.21
C PHE A 30 4.86 0.53 -4.99
N PHE A 31 5.41 1.70 -4.65
CA PHE A 31 5.09 2.96 -5.36
C PHE A 31 5.93 3.22 -6.62
N ALA A 32 7.01 2.45 -6.83
CA ALA A 32 7.69 2.41 -8.12
C ALA A 32 6.85 1.69 -9.19
N GLU A 33 6.04 0.70 -8.79
CA GLU A 33 5.13 -0.02 -9.69
C GLU A 33 3.94 0.83 -10.15
N ALA A 34 3.30 1.57 -9.23
CA ALA A 34 2.18 2.45 -9.57
C ALA A 34 1.93 3.55 -8.53
N HIS A 35 1.31 4.64 -8.97
CA HIS A 35 0.90 5.73 -8.07
C HIS A 35 -0.25 5.31 -7.13
N VAL A 36 -0.35 5.98 -5.97
CA VAL A 36 -1.40 5.74 -4.96
C VAL A 36 -2.82 5.70 -5.52
N HIS A 37 -3.16 6.54 -6.49
CA HIS A 37 -4.51 6.60 -7.08
C HIS A 37 -4.85 5.36 -7.90
N HIS A 38 -3.85 4.71 -8.51
CA HIS A 38 -4.04 3.44 -9.22
C HIS A 38 -4.47 2.35 -8.25
N PHE A 39 -3.74 2.19 -7.15
CA PHE A 39 -4.07 1.20 -6.12
C PHE A 39 -5.43 1.45 -5.45
N ARG A 40 -5.81 2.72 -5.18
CA ARG A 40 -7.15 3.05 -4.67
C ARG A 40 -8.24 2.57 -5.62
N ARG A 41 -8.09 2.82 -6.93
CA ARG A 41 -9.03 2.39 -7.96
C ARG A 41 -9.09 0.86 -8.04
N LEU A 42 -7.94 0.20 -8.07
CA LEU A 42 -7.85 -1.26 -8.13
C LEU A 42 -8.54 -1.91 -6.94
N ILE A 43 -8.20 -1.51 -5.71
CA ILE A 43 -8.83 -2.02 -4.48
C ILE A 43 -10.34 -1.83 -4.51
N LYS A 44 -10.80 -0.62 -4.85
CA LYS A 44 -12.24 -0.32 -4.93
C LYS A 44 -12.93 -1.25 -5.91
N LYS A 45 -12.36 -1.44 -7.10
CA LYS A 45 -12.92 -2.32 -8.12
C LYS A 45 -12.95 -3.77 -7.68
N LEU A 46 -11.82 -4.31 -7.20
CA LEU A 46 -11.74 -5.71 -6.77
C LEU A 46 -12.73 -6.01 -5.65
N VAL A 47 -12.82 -5.16 -4.62
CA VAL A 47 -13.82 -5.32 -3.55
C VAL A 47 -15.24 -5.27 -4.11
N CYS A 48 -15.56 -4.31 -5.01
CA CYS A 48 -16.89 -4.24 -5.62
C CYS A 48 -17.25 -5.52 -6.38
N HIS A 49 -16.34 -6.03 -7.22
CA HIS A 49 -16.57 -7.25 -7.98
C HIS A 49 -16.67 -8.49 -7.08
N ALA A 50 -15.82 -8.59 -6.05
CA ALA A 50 -15.90 -9.61 -5.01
C ALA A 50 -17.20 -9.58 -4.17
N SER A 51 -17.98 -8.50 -4.29
CA SER A 51 -19.28 -8.33 -3.61
C SER A 51 -20.48 -8.66 -4.50
N GLY A 52 -20.25 -9.28 -5.67
CA GLY A 52 -21.32 -9.73 -6.56
C GLY A 52 -21.63 -8.80 -7.75
N VAL A 53 -20.75 -7.84 -8.07
CA VAL A 53 -20.89 -6.96 -9.25
C VAL A 53 -20.45 -7.68 -10.56
N GLY A 54 -20.33 -9.01 -10.52
CA GLY A 54 -19.85 -9.85 -11.61
C GLY A 54 -18.33 -9.93 -11.68
N VAL A 55 -17.81 -10.66 -12.67
CA VAL A 55 -16.37 -10.90 -12.85
C VAL A 55 -15.65 -9.60 -13.23
N TYR A 56 -14.53 -9.33 -12.57
CA TYR A 56 -13.62 -8.23 -12.88
C TYR A 56 -12.91 -8.47 -14.21
N LYS A 57 -12.95 -7.49 -15.12
CA LYS A 57 -12.42 -7.60 -16.50
C LYS A 57 -11.59 -6.41 -16.95
N GLU A 58 -11.31 -5.45 -16.06
CA GLU A 58 -10.61 -4.22 -16.43
C GLU A 58 -9.11 -4.44 -16.64
N TYR A 59 -8.51 -5.43 -15.97
CA TYR A 59 -7.17 -5.93 -16.25
C TYR A 59 -7.18 -7.43 -16.56
N PRO A 60 -6.21 -7.93 -17.35
CA PRO A 60 -5.94 -9.35 -17.47
C PRO A 60 -5.76 -10.01 -16.10
N PRO A 61 -6.24 -11.26 -15.90
CA PRO A 61 -6.08 -11.95 -14.62
C PRO A 61 -4.63 -12.06 -14.14
N GLY A 62 -3.66 -12.21 -15.06
CA GLY A 62 -2.23 -12.23 -14.73
C GLY A 62 -1.77 -10.95 -14.01
N ASP A 63 -2.19 -9.79 -14.51
CA ASP A 63 -1.85 -8.49 -13.92
C ASP A 63 -2.51 -8.32 -12.55
N VAL A 64 -3.78 -8.75 -12.41
CA VAL A 64 -4.49 -8.74 -11.12
C VAL A 64 -3.76 -9.60 -10.09
N LEU A 65 -3.26 -10.76 -10.49
CA LEU A 65 -2.49 -11.65 -9.61
C LEU A 65 -1.14 -11.03 -9.20
N ILE A 66 -0.48 -10.30 -10.11
CA ILE A 66 0.74 -9.54 -9.78
C ILE A 66 0.43 -8.44 -8.77
N TYR A 67 -0.57 -7.59 -9.03
CA TYR A 67 -0.96 -6.53 -8.10
C TYR A 67 -1.44 -7.09 -6.75
N SER A 68 -2.09 -8.26 -6.75
CA SER A 68 -2.45 -8.95 -5.52
C SER A 68 -1.23 -9.29 -4.67
N LYS A 69 -0.16 -9.82 -5.28
CA LYS A 69 1.11 -10.11 -4.60
C LYS A 69 1.77 -8.83 -4.07
N ILE A 70 1.80 -7.76 -4.87
CA ILE A 70 2.34 -6.45 -4.47
C ILE A 70 1.60 -5.91 -3.23
N ILE A 71 0.26 -5.95 -3.22
CA ILE A 71 -0.55 -5.53 -2.06
C ILE A 71 -0.32 -6.43 -0.84
N ARG A 72 -0.13 -7.75 -1.01
CA ARG A 72 0.24 -8.66 0.10
C ARG A 72 1.58 -8.27 0.72
N SER A 73 2.58 -7.96 -0.11
CA SER A 73 3.88 -7.48 0.37
C SER A 73 3.74 -6.17 1.16
N LEU A 74 2.92 -5.24 0.68
CA LEU A 74 2.63 -4.00 1.41
C LEU A 74 2.00 -4.26 2.77
N ILE A 75 0.99 -5.13 2.86
CA ILE A 75 0.35 -5.45 4.15
C ILE A 75 1.39 -6.02 5.12
N LYS A 76 2.28 -6.91 4.66
CA LYS A 76 3.34 -7.46 5.52
C LYS A 76 4.36 -6.41 5.95
N ALA A 77 4.75 -5.50 5.06
CA ALA A 77 5.65 -4.39 5.39
C ALA A 77 5.04 -3.46 6.44
N ALA A 78 3.75 -3.14 6.29
CA ALA A 78 3.02 -2.34 7.28
C ALA A 78 2.90 -3.05 8.64
N ASP A 79 2.74 -4.38 8.68
CA ASP A 79 2.73 -5.13 9.94
C ASP A 79 4.08 -5.05 10.67
N ALA A 80 5.19 -5.15 9.92
CA ALA A 80 6.53 -4.98 10.47
C ALA A 80 6.77 -3.56 11.03
N LEU A 81 6.10 -2.56 10.46
CA LEU A 81 6.21 -1.16 10.85
C LEU A 81 5.14 -0.68 11.84
N ARG A 82 4.15 -1.50 12.20
CA ARG A 82 3.00 -1.03 13.02
C ARG A 82 3.39 -0.54 14.41
N HIS A 83 4.52 -1.03 14.95
CA HIS A 83 5.01 -0.69 16.28
C HIS A 83 6.00 0.49 16.27
N THR A 84 6.23 1.10 15.10
CA THR A 84 6.96 2.36 15.01
C THR A 84 6.20 3.41 15.80
N LYS A 85 6.91 4.08 16.71
CA LYS A 85 6.28 5.00 17.67
C LYS A 85 5.65 6.21 16.99
N HIS A 86 6.44 6.88 16.14
CA HIS A 86 6.05 8.10 15.44
C HIS A 86 6.81 8.21 14.12
N SER A 87 6.21 8.93 13.17
CA SER A 87 6.89 9.40 11.97
C SER A 87 8.15 10.22 12.29
N ALA A 88 9.18 10.04 11.46
CA ALA A 88 10.38 10.86 11.52
C ALA A 88 10.11 12.33 11.12
N VAL A 89 8.98 12.59 10.43
CA VAL A 89 8.60 13.91 9.95
C VAL A 89 7.46 14.48 10.78
N THR A 90 7.74 15.55 11.52
CA THR A 90 6.73 16.32 12.26
C THR A 90 6.12 17.40 11.37
N ILE A 91 4.82 17.31 11.12
CA ILE A 91 4.07 18.27 10.28
C ILE A 91 3.30 19.24 11.18
N LYS A 92 3.54 20.54 11.00
CA LYS A 92 2.74 21.58 11.67
C LYS A 92 1.34 21.62 11.07
N LYS A 93 0.35 22.06 11.85
CA LYS A 93 -1.05 22.08 11.41
C LYS A 93 -1.26 22.96 10.17
N GLU A 94 -0.58 24.10 10.09
CA GLU A 94 -0.61 24.98 8.91
C GLU A 94 -0.09 24.32 7.62
N ASP A 95 0.71 23.27 7.76
CA ASP A 95 1.48 22.62 6.71
C ASP A 95 0.83 21.31 6.22
N LEU A 96 -0.27 20.88 6.84
CA LEU A 96 -0.93 19.57 6.58
C LEU A 96 -1.27 19.33 5.12
N PHE A 97 -1.63 20.36 4.37
CA PHE A 97 -2.00 20.24 2.95
C PHE A 97 -0.91 20.72 2.00
N HIS A 98 0.30 20.96 2.51
CA HIS A 98 1.41 21.35 1.66
C HIS A 98 1.87 20.15 0.83
N LYS A 99 1.87 20.29 -0.51
CA LYS A 99 2.15 19.20 -1.48
C LYS A 99 3.43 18.42 -1.19
N LYS A 100 4.45 19.07 -0.61
CA LYS A 100 5.74 18.44 -0.25
C LYS A 100 5.60 17.23 0.69
N TYR A 101 4.51 17.13 1.45
CA TYR A 101 4.30 16.03 2.40
C TYR A 101 3.44 14.88 1.87
N TYR A 102 2.93 14.96 0.64
CA TYR A 102 2.10 13.89 0.08
C TYR A 102 2.21 13.72 -1.44
N CYS A 103 2.89 14.61 -2.16
CA CYS A 103 3.15 14.40 -3.58
C CYS A 103 4.47 13.68 -3.74
N SER A 104 4.45 12.59 -4.50
CA SER A 104 5.59 11.79 -4.88
C SER A 104 6.57 12.56 -5.74
N HIS A 105 7.82 12.12 -5.69
CA HIS A 105 8.92 12.68 -6.47
C HIS A 105 9.02 12.10 -7.89
N TYR A 106 8.04 11.25 -8.29
CA TYR A 106 8.02 10.65 -9.62
C TYR A 106 7.58 11.69 -10.67
N VAL A 107 8.09 11.55 -11.90
CA VAL A 107 8.10 12.59 -12.97
C VAL A 107 6.69 13.04 -13.44
N SER A 108 5.61 12.41 -12.96
CA SER A 108 4.22 12.66 -13.38
C SER A 108 3.21 12.77 -12.22
N ALA A 109 3.65 13.13 -11.01
CA ALA A 109 2.78 13.24 -9.85
C ALA A 109 1.71 14.33 -10.01
N ASP A 110 0.44 13.92 -10.15
CA ASP A 110 -0.71 14.82 -10.11
C ASP A 110 -1.13 15.06 -8.65
N VAL A 111 -1.03 16.31 -8.22
CA VAL A 111 -1.28 16.73 -6.83
C VAL A 111 -2.66 16.27 -6.34
N TRP A 112 -3.69 16.39 -7.18
CA TRP A 112 -5.05 16.03 -6.80
C TRP A 112 -5.23 14.52 -6.65
N LYS A 113 -4.62 13.74 -7.54
CA LYS A 113 -4.68 12.27 -7.51
C LYS A 113 -3.91 11.68 -6.35
N GLU A 114 -2.83 12.32 -5.90
CA GLU A 114 -1.99 11.79 -4.83
C GLU A 114 -2.45 12.15 -3.42
N LEU A 115 -3.23 13.22 -3.26
CA LEU A 115 -3.81 13.63 -1.97
C LEU A 115 -4.53 12.46 -1.26
N PRO A 116 -4.13 12.07 -0.03
CA PRO A 116 -4.87 11.12 0.81
C PRO A 116 -6.29 11.61 1.11
N ARG A 117 -7.28 10.72 1.05
CA ARG A 117 -8.71 11.04 1.21
C ARG A 117 -9.40 10.28 2.34
N CYS A 118 -8.80 9.22 2.85
CA CYS A 118 -9.40 8.33 3.84
C CYS A 118 -8.69 8.37 5.20
N LEU A 119 -7.56 9.06 5.31
CA LEU A 119 -6.86 9.27 6.57
C LEU A 119 -7.52 10.38 7.39
N SER A 120 -7.64 10.17 8.70
CA SER A 120 -7.91 11.26 9.64
C SER A 120 -6.69 12.18 9.75
N GLU A 121 -6.86 13.42 10.21
CA GLU A 121 -5.74 14.37 10.47
C GLU A 121 -4.63 13.71 11.31
N LYS A 122 -5.06 12.96 12.32
CA LYS A 122 -4.24 12.19 13.25
C LYS A 122 -3.37 11.11 12.58
N GLU A 123 -3.90 10.45 11.55
CA GLU A 123 -3.19 9.43 10.77
C GLU A 123 -2.40 10.06 9.62
N TYR A 124 -2.88 11.18 9.09
CA TYR A 124 -2.15 11.95 8.10
C TYR A 124 -0.86 12.50 8.68
N SER A 125 -0.87 13.02 9.91
CA SER A 125 0.36 13.48 10.58
C SER A 125 1.30 12.32 10.96
N ASP A 126 0.73 11.16 11.34
CA ASP A 126 1.49 9.99 11.76
C ASP A 126 0.93 8.72 11.09
N PRO A 127 1.46 8.31 9.91
CA PRO A 127 0.92 7.20 9.12
C PRO A 127 0.99 5.85 9.84
N TYR A 128 1.90 5.66 10.80
CA TYR A 128 1.99 4.41 11.56
C TYR A 128 0.75 4.15 12.42
N ARG A 129 0.01 5.21 12.78
CA ARG A 129 -1.28 5.07 13.47
C ARG A 129 -2.33 4.39 12.60
N ALA A 130 -2.30 4.62 11.28
CA ALA A 130 -3.17 3.92 10.35
C ALA A 130 -2.78 2.43 10.27
N PHE A 131 -1.49 2.08 10.33
CA PHE A 131 -1.03 0.68 10.40
C PHE A 131 -1.52 0.01 11.68
N GLN A 132 -1.38 0.68 12.84
CA GLN A 132 -1.90 0.18 14.12
C GLN A 132 -3.41 -0.07 14.04
N GLN A 133 -4.18 0.89 13.54
CA GLN A 133 -5.63 0.74 13.39
C GLN A 133 -6.02 -0.36 12.39
N PHE A 134 -5.24 -0.52 11.31
CA PHE A 134 -5.45 -1.58 10.33
C PHE A 134 -5.32 -2.97 10.98
N PHE A 135 -4.28 -3.16 11.80
CA PHE A 135 -4.06 -4.44 12.50
C PHE A 135 -4.87 -4.62 13.79
N SER A 136 -5.43 -3.55 14.36
CA SER A 136 -6.42 -3.67 15.45
C SER A 136 -7.77 -4.14 14.94
N TYR A 137 -8.13 -3.83 13.69
CA TYR A 137 -9.37 -4.31 13.07
C TYR A 137 -9.28 -5.80 12.73
N ARG A 138 -8.18 -6.27 12.14
CA ARG A 138 -7.92 -7.68 11.83
C ARG A 138 -6.43 -8.00 11.95
N SER A 139 -6.12 -9.23 12.38
CA SER A 139 -4.74 -9.71 12.41
C SER A 139 -4.11 -9.80 11.01
N LEU A 140 -2.77 -9.86 10.92
CA LEU A 140 -2.06 -10.07 9.65
C LEU A 140 -2.60 -11.28 8.89
N ASN A 141 -2.74 -12.43 9.55
CA ASN A 141 -3.23 -13.66 8.91
C ASN A 141 -4.67 -13.50 8.40
N SER A 142 -5.52 -12.85 9.19
CA SER A 142 -6.90 -12.57 8.81
C SER A 142 -6.97 -11.61 7.61
N TRP A 143 -6.06 -10.64 7.52
CA TRP A 143 -5.94 -9.76 6.36
C TRP A 143 -5.45 -10.49 5.11
N MET A 144 -4.48 -11.40 5.24
CA MET A 144 -4.01 -12.23 4.12
C MET A 144 -5.12 -13.08 3.52
N GLN A 145 -5.89 -13.76 4.38
CA GLN A 145 -7.04 -14.56 3.94
C GLN A 145 -8.13 -13.68 3.31
N CYS A 146 -8.45 -12.55 3.96
CA CYS A 146 -9.47 -11.62 3.44
C CYS A 146 -9.09 -11.07 2.06
N TRP A 147 -7.83 -10.70 1.86
CA TRP A 147 -7.37 -10.17 0.57
C TRP A 147 -7.36 -11.23 -0.53
N GLU A 148 -6.96 -12.45 -0.19
CA GLU A 148 -7.02 -13.61 -1.10
C GLU A 148 -8.45 -13.88 -1.55
N GLN A 149 -9.40 -13.92 -0.61
CA GLN A 149 -10.83 -14.04 -0.92
C GLN A 149 -11.36 -12.90 -1.78
N VAL A 150 -10.93 -11.65 -1.54
CA VAL A 150 -11.31 -10.51 -2.39
C VAL A 150 -10.87 -10.76 -3.84
N VAL A 151 -9.63 -11.22 -4.05
CA VAL A 151 -9.10 -11.43 -5.39
C VAL A 151 -9.75 -12.63 -6.07
N GLU A 152 -9.90 -13.74 -5.37
CA GLU A 152 -10.58 -14.95 -5.89
C GLU A 152 -12.02 -14.64 -6.29
N ASN A 153 -12.79 -14.01 -5.40
CA ASN A 153 -14.20 -13.70 -5.66
C ASN A 153 -14.37 -12.64 -6.75
N ALA A 154 -13.42 -11.71 -6.89
CA ALA A 154 -13.46 -10.74 -7.99
C ALA A 154 -13.23 -11.39 -9.36
N LEU A 155 -12.45 -12.48 -9.42
CA LEU A 155 -12.12 -13.18 -10.66
C LEU A 155 -13.07 -14.35 -10.96
N ASN A 156 -13.82 -14.82 -9.98
CA ASN A 156 -14.80 -15.88 -10.13
C ASN A 156 -16.22 -15.34 -10.31
N SER A 157 -17.07 -16.13 -10.96
CA SER A 157 -18.51 -15.83 -11.09
C SER A 157 -19.30 -16.20 -9.82
N ASP A 158 -18.63 -16.76 -8.81
CA ASP A 158 -19.28 -17.32 -7.64
C ASP A 158 -19.66 -16.23 -6.63
N THR A 159 -20.80 -16.42 -5.97
CA THR A 159 -21.55 -15.36 -5.28
C THR A 159 -21.24 -15.26 -3.78
N THR A 160 -20.17 -15.90 -3.30
CA THR A 160 -19.77 -15.79 -1.90
C THR A 160 -19.26 -14.38 -1.60
N ALA A 161 -20.17 -13.51 -1.19
CA ALA A 161 -19.85 -12.12 -0.89
C ALA A 161 -18.87 -12.03 0.29
N ILE A 162 -17.86 -11.16 0.14
CA ILE A 162 -16.95 -10.84 1.25
C ILE A 162 -17.72 -10.14 2.39
N THR A 163 -17.36 -10.45 3.64
CA THR A 163 -17.99 -9.80 4.80
C THR A 163 -17.57 -8.34 4.92
N ALA A 164 -18.54 -7.43 5.03
CA ALA A 164 -18.34 -5.99 5.20
C ALA A 164 -17.41 -5.36 4.12
N PRO A 165 -17.79 -5.46 2.82
CA PRO A 165 -16.93 -5.05 1.70
C PRO A 165 -16.50 -3.58 1.78
N LEU A 166 -17.42 -2.69 2.17
CA LEU A 166 -17.11 -1.28 2.32
C LEU A 166 -16.03 -1.03 3.38
N THR A 167 -16.13 -1.70 4.53
CA THR A 167 -15.14 -1.60 5.62
C THR A 167 -13.78 -2.13 5.16
N VAL A 168 -13.76 -3.29 4.50
CA VAL A 168 -12.54 -3.87 3.91
C VAL A 168 -11.88 -2.88 2.93
N CYS A 169 -12.65 -2.29 2.02
CA CYS A 169 -12.18 -1.30 1.06
C CYS A 169 -11.58 -0.06 1.74
N ILE A 170 -12.28 0.50 2.73
CA ILE A 170 -11.81 1.67 3.48
C ILE A 170 -10.48 1.38 4.17
N HIS A 171 -10.37 0.27 4.89
CA HIS A 171 -9.13 -0.08 5.59
C HIS A 171 -7.95 -0.31 4.63
N LEU A 172 -8.16 -0.99 3.50
CA LEU A 172 -7.12 -1.21 2.48
C LEU A 172 -6.71 0.11 1.81
N ILE A 173 -7.65 0.99 1.50
CA ILE A 173 -7.33 2.33 0.95
C ILE A 173 -6.55 3.16 1.97
N LYS A 174 -6.96 3.16 3.25
CA LYS A 174 -6.23 3.85 4.32
C LYS A 174 -4.81 3.32 4.48
N LEU A 175 -4.61 2.00 4.41
CA LEU A 175 -3.30 1.37 4.43
C LEU A 175 -2.40 1.91 3.29
N VAL A 176 -2.91 1.90 2.06
CA VAL A 176 -2.19 2.38 0.88
C VAL A 176 -1.87 3.88 0.99
N GLU A 177 -2.82 4.69 1.46
CA GLU A 177 -2.58 6.13 1.65
C GLU A 177 -1.56 6.41 2.75
N ALA A 178 -1.57 5.67 3.85
CA ALA A 178 -0.57 5.80 4.90
C ALA A 178 0.82 5.36 4.44
N ALA A 179 0.90 4.25 3.70
CA ALA A 179 2.14 3.80 3.09
C ALA A 179 2.70 4.83 2.10
N HIS A 180 1.83 5.49 1.33
CA HIS A 180 2.22 6.57 0.42
C HIS A 180 2.85 7.75 1.18
N LEU A 181 2.31 8.09 2.36
CA LEU A 181 2.92 9.12 3.19
C LEU A 181 4.29 8.70 3.74
N VAL A 182 4.46 7.44 4.15
CA VAL A 182 5.78 6.90 4.54
C VAL A 182 6.76 7.00 3.36
N ASP A 183 6.31 6.62 2.16
CA ASP A 183 7.11 6.65 0.93
C ASP A 183 7.62 8.06 0.57
N VAL A 184 6.74 9.05 0.66
CA VAL A 184 7.06 10.44 0.27
C VAL A 184 7.89 11.15 1.34
N ARG A 185 7.70 10.81 2.62
CA ARG A 185 8.29 11.56 3.74
C ARG A 185 9.57 10.95 4.30
N GLU A 186 9.69 9.63 4.24
CA GLU A 186 10.73 8.90 4.98
C GLU A 186 11.63 8.06 4.06
N VAL A 187 11.22 7.79 2.82
CA VAL A 187 11.98 6.96 1.88
C VAL A 187 12.67 7.81 0.81
N THR A 188 14.01 7.81 0.82
CA THR A 188 14.84 8.63 -0.09
C THR A 188 15.31 7.91 -1.35
N HIS A 189 15.16 6.58 -1.43
CA HIS A 189 15.65 5.76 -2.53
C HIS A 189 14.76 4.52 -2.77
N VAL A 190 14.85 3.96 -3.96
CA VAL A 190 14.30 2.65 -4.35
C VAL A 190 15.46 1.79 -4.84
N GLY A 191 15.80 0.74 -4.10
CA GLY A 191 17.03 -0.02 -4.36
C GLY A 191 18.25 0.90 -4.28
N GLU A 192 19.10 0.91 -5.32
CA GLU A 192 20.28 1.78 -5.37
C GLU A 192 19.97 3.18 -5.95
N CYS A 193 18.74 3.43 -6.38
CA CYS A 193 18.34 4.65 -7.07
C CYS A 193 17.76 5.69 -6.10
N VAL A 194 18.42 6.85 -5.98
CA VAL A 194 17.91 7.99 -5.20
C VAL A 194 16.66 8.55 -5.87
N LYS A 195 15.57 8.73 -5.10
CA LYS A 195 14.39 9.45 -5.58
C LYS A 195 14.79 10.90 -5.80
N ASN A 196 14.39 11.51 -6.91
CA ASN A 196 14.72 12.90 -7.25
C ASN A 196 14.14 13.89 -6.22
N SER A 197 14.80 14.01 -5.07
CA SER A 197 14.59 15.10 -4.12
C SER A 197 15.30 16.30 -4.71
N LYS A 198 14.56 17.19 -5.39
CA LYS A 198 15.00 18.60 -5.39
C LYS A 198 15.08 18.97 -3.92
N SER A 199 16.32 19.10 -3.43
CA SER A 199 16.73 19.34 -2.05
C SER A 199 15.66 20.04 -1.22
N LEU A 200 15.23 19.37 -0.15
CA LEU A 200 14.50 19.98 0.95
C LEU A 200 15.42 21.04 1.60
N SER A 201 15.34 22.28 1.13
CA SER A 201 15.87 23.41 1.88
C SER A 201 14.95 23.63 3.09
N LEU A 202 15.48 23.30 4.26
CA LEU A 202 14.95 23.63 5.59
C LEU A 202 14.77 25.14 5.76
#